data_AF-A0AAU2JGZ2-F1
#
_entry.id   AF-A0AAU2JGZ2-F1
#
_cell.length_a   1.000
_cell.length_b   1.000
_cell.length_c   1.000
_cell.angle_alpha   90.00
_cell.angle_beta   90.00
_cell.angle_gamma   90.00
#
_symmetry.space_group_name_H-M   'P 1'
#
loop_
_entity.id
_entity.type
_entity.pdbx_description
1 polymer ?
#
loop_
_entity_poly.entity_id
_entity_poly.type
_entity_poly.pdbx_seq_one_letter_code
_entity_poly.pdbx_strand_id
1 'polypeptide(L)'
;MNSYVPVPDWRAAVQRVGGQTVAGHVVEAVPAGLAVRPAGPAPIATHTWPHALPPERARPQLILASPNVPVAALAVVIAALPERIRRLLRLVSMNGRALLQTGQALADLLGSDVRVAVGAPRLLDEGGLGGASAGDATAELGMVDADGRFWRPFAQTIVCSPTVEGGDPRVRVTEWQVPPALRSETEPEALKLGEYSKAVVTPAGLWIGPGDSEPPLVAITRPSSSEDLAIDLGTPHQPLDDCLWPGLDGLFELLESEMRERIVIHVHGALDPQDHEHLLELCVRHGLRPADRRASTRPTLAAHHSVSERHDVDENHRAGAE
;
A
#
# COMPACT_ATOMS: atom_id res chain seq x y z
N MET A 1 -34.29 -21.59 11.65
CA MET A 1 -33.15 -21.49 12.59
C MET A 1 -32.61 -20.08 12.50
N ASN A 2 -32.74 -19.28 13.56
CA ASN A 2 -32.21 -17.90 13.58
C ASN A 2 -30.69 -17.96 13.74
N SER A 3 -29.96 -17.79 12.66
CA SER A 3 -28.52 -17.60 12.69
C SER A 3 -28.22 -16.21 13.26
N TYR A 4 -28.04 -16.12 14.58
CA TYR A 4 -27.51 -14.91 15.20
C TYR A 4 -26.03 -14.80 14.82
N VAL A 5 -25.71 -13.86 13.93
CA VAL A 5 -24.32 -13.45 13.73
C VAL A 5 -23.87 -12.75 15.02
N PRO A 6 -22.87 -13.25 15.74
CA PRO A 6 -22.40 -12.61 16.96
C PRO A 6 -21.94 -11.19 16.66
N VAL A 7 -22.42 -10.23 17.47
CA VAL A 7 -22.07 -8.83 17.33
C VAL A 7 -20.59 -8.66 17.68
N PRO A 8 -19.78 -8.03 16.81
CA PRO A 8 -18.37 -7.81 17.11
C PRO A 8 -18.19 -6.94 18.37
N ASP A 9 -17.21 -7.30 19.20
CA ASP A 9 -16.96 -6.64 20.49
C ASP A 9 -16.54 -5.17 20.36
N TRP A 10 -16.03 -4.79 19.20
CA TRP A 10 -15.63 -3.43 18.86
C TRP A 10 -16.81 -2.51 18.49
N ARG A 11 -18.01 -3.05 18.18
CA ARG A 11 -19.13 -2.28 17.60
C ARG A 11 -19.58 -1.12 18.50
N ALA A 12 -19.70 -1.36 19.80
CA ALA A 12 -20.15 -0.34 20.75
C ALA A 12 -19.15 0.84 20.88
N ALA A 13 -17.85 0.58 20.69
CA ALA A 13 -16.83 1.64 20.73
C ALA A 13 -16.91 2.52 19.47
N VAL A 14 -17.07 1.89 18.31
CA VAL A 14 -17.28 2.57 17.02
C VAL A 14 -18.54 3.44 17.04
N GLN A 15 -19.65 2.93 17.55
CA GLN A 15 -20.91 3.68 17.65
C GLN A 15 -20.80 4.95 18.50
N ARG A 16 -19.95 4.96 19.52
CA ARG A 16 -19.71 6.15 20.37
C ARG A 16 -18.92 7.25 19.66
N VAL A 17 -18.05 6.88 18.72
CA VAL A 17 -17.26 7.82 17.91
C VAL A 17 -18.05 8.27 16.68
N GLY A 18 -18.94 7.41 16.16
CA GLY A 18 -19.85 7.75 15.07
C GLY A 18 -20.78 8.92 15.44
N GLY A 19 -21.03 9.79 14.45
CA GLY A 19 -21.82 11.01 14.60
C GLY A 19 -20.99 12.28 14.86
N GLN A 20 -19.66 12.14 14.98
CA GLN A 20 -18.76 13.28 15.14
C GLN A 20 -18.48 13.98 13.81
N THR A 21 -18.13 15.27 13.89
CA THR A 21 -17.53 16.01 12.78
C THR A 21 -16.15 16.51 13.19
N VAL A 22 -15.13 16.19 12.39
CA VAL A 22 -13.74 16.53 12.66
C VAL A 22 -13.16 17.23 11.44
N ALA A 23 -12.69 18.48 11.61
CA ALA A 23 -12.07 19.27 10.54
C ALA A 23 -12.87 19.24 9.21
N GLY A 24 -14.18 19.47 9.28
CA GLY A 24 -15.05 19.48 8.09
C GLY A 24 -15.35 18.10 7.50
N HIS A 25 -15.05 17.02 8.21
CA HIS A 25 -15.37 15.64 7.80
C HIS A 25 -16.36 15.01 8.78
N VAL A 26 -17.39 14.38 8.25
CA VAL A 26 -18.35 13.59 9.03
C VAL A 26 -17.77 12.20 9.26
N VAL A 27 -17.84 11.75 10.51
CA VAL A 27 -17.47 10.42 10.96
C VAL A 27 -18.75 9.67 11.27
N GLU A 28 -19.00 8.59 10.56
CA GLU A 28 -20.25 7.83 10.65
C GLU A 28 -19.97 6.40 11.08
N ALA A 29 -20.78 5.85 11.97
CA ALA A 29 -20.71 4.43 12.30
C ALA A 29 -21.43 3.62 11.22
N VAL A 30 -20.71 2.67 10.63
CA VAL A 30 -21.20 1.77 9.58
C VAL A 30 -21.03 0.32 10.03
N PRO A 31 -21.68 -0.67 9.38
CA PRO A 31 -21.60 -2.06 9.82
C PRO A 31 -20.16 -2.58 9.95
N ALA A 32 -19.26 -2.19 9.03
CA ALA A 32 -17.85 -2.58 9.02
C ALA A 32 -16.92 -1.77 9.95
N GLY A 33 -17.40 -0.68 10.56
CA GLY A 33 -16.57 0.18 11.41
C GLY A 33 -16.96 1.65 11.32
N LEU A 34 -16.01 2.52 11.03
CA LEU A 34 -16.21 3.96 10.85
C LEU A 34 -16.03 4.33 9.38
N ALA A 35 -16.89 5.20 8.85
CA ALA A 35 -16.70 5.85 7.56
C ALA A 35 -16.38 7.33 7.77
N VAL A 36 -15.39 7.84 7.04
CA VAL A 36 -15.01 9.26 7.03
C VAL A 36 -15.25 9.82 5.65
N ARG A 37 -15.99 10.92 5.59
CA ARG A 37 -16.34 11.62 4.36
C ARG A 37 -16.35 13.14 4.59
N PRO A 38 -16.25 13.96 3.53
CA PRO A 38 -16.43 15.40 3.66
C PRO A 38 -17.84 15.72 4.17
N ALA A 39 -17.96 16.79 4.96
CA ALA A 39 -19.24 17.38 5.29
C ALA A 39 -19.81 18.12 4.07
N GLY A 40 -21.14 18.11 3.92
CA GLY A 40 -21.82 18.74 2.80
C GLY A 40 -22.19 17.77 1.66
N PRO A 41 -22.50 18.29 0.46
CA PRO A 41 -22.98 17.49 -0.66
C PRO A 41 -21.91 16.50 -1.13
N ALA A 42 -22.27 15.22 -1.19
CA ALA A 42 -21.43 14.18 -1.77
C ALA A 42 -22.29 13.26 -2.67
N PRO A 43 -21.69 12.53 -3.61
CA PRO A 43 -22.41 11.52 -4.38
C PRO A 43 -23.12 10.51 -3.47
N ILE A 44 -24.31 10.05 -3.87
CA ILE A 44 -25.10 9.06 -3.10
C ILE A 44 -24.28 7.79 -2.79
N ALA A 45 -23.41 7.37 -3.72
CA ALA A 45 -22.52 6.22 -3.53
C ALA A 45 -21.60 6.38 -2.31
N THR A 46 -21.08 7.59 -2.05
CA THR A 46 -20.24 7.91 -0.88
C THR A 46 -20.98 7.70 0.45
N HIS A 47 -22.32 7.80 0.44
CA HIS A 47 -23.16 7.56 1.61
C HIS A 47 -23.60 6.11 1.75
N THR A 48 -23.78 5.37 0.65
CA THR A 48 -24.44 4.06 0.67
C THR A 48 -23.45 2.90 0.68
N TRP A 49 -22.32 3.02 -0.02
CA TRP A 49 -21.34 1.94 -0.15
C TRP A 49 -20.72 1.50 1.18
N PRO A 50 -20.31 2.42 2.08
CA PRO A 50 -19.77 2.01 3.38
C PRO A 50 -20.74 1.18 4.22
N HIS A 51 -22.05 1.33 4.02
CA HIS A 51 -23.08 0.55 4.72
C HIS A 51 -23.29 -0.84 4.12
N ALA A 52 -22.87 -1.06 2.88
CA ALA A 52 -22.96 -2.35 2.22
C ALA A 52 -21.79 -3.28 2.59
N LEU A 53 -20.70 -2.74 3.17
CA LEU A 53 -19.56 -3.54 3.59
C LEU A 53 -19.89 -4.41 4.81
N PRO A 54 -19.65 -5.73 4.74
CA PRO A 54 -19.90 -6.63 5.85
C PRO A 54 -18.91 -6.38 7.01
N PRO A 55 -19.32 -6.58 8.28
CA PRO A 55 -18.42 -6.51 9.42
C PRO A 55 -17.37 -7.62 9.42
N GLU A 56 -16.11 -7.24 9.61
CA GLU A 56 -15.07 -8.18 10.02
C GLU A 56 -15.13 -8.43 11.53
N ARG A 57 -15.26 -9.70 11.93
CA ARG A 57 -15.33 -10.04 13.36
C ARG A 57 -14.07 -9.62 14.13
N ALA A 58 -12.89 -9.83 13.52
CA ALA A 58 -11.62 -9.64 14.19
C ALA A 58 -11.22 -8.16 14.38
N ARG A 59 -11.75 -7.25 13.55
CA ARG A 59 -11.33 -5.84 13.56
C ARG A 59 -12.36 -4.90 12.93
N PRO A 60 -12.47 -3.65 13.41
CA PRO A 60 -13.16 -2.60 12.67
C PRO A 60 -12.31 -2.06 11.53
N GLN A 61 -12.98 -1.51 10.52
CA GLN A 61 -12.37 -0.72 9.45
C GLN A 61 -12.57 0.78 9.69
N LEU A 62 -11.59 1.58 9.29
CA LEU A 62 -11.74 3.03 9.09
C LEU A 62 -11.74 3.30 7.59
N ILE A 63 -12.94 3.51 7.06
CA ILE A 63 -13.24 3.58 5.64
C ILE A 63 -13.14 5.03 5.17
N LEU A 64 -12.21 5.29 4.25
CA LEU A 64 -12.06 6.58 3.60
C LEU A 64 -12.93 6.62 2.36
N ALA A 65 -14.08 7.28 2.46
CA ALA A 65 -15.03 7.42 1.36
C ALA A 65 -14.67 8.60 0.42
N SER A 66 -13.60 9.33 0.73
CA SER A 66 -13.02 10.37 -0.13
C SER A 66 -11.48 10.30 -0.10
N PRO A 67 -10.81 10.76 -1.18
CA PRO A 67 -9.36 10.67 -1.27
C PRO A 67 -8.59 11.63 -0.37
N ASN A 68 -9.22 12.72 0.10
CA ASN A 68 -8.51 13.89 0.64
C ASN A 68 -8.82 14.16 2.11
N VAL A 69 -8.92 13.11 2.93
CA VAL A 69 -9.09 13.29 4.38
C VAL A 69 -7.74 13.67 5.00
N PRO A 70 -7.62 14.79 5.74
CA PRO A 70 -6.38 15.19 6.38
C PRO A 70 -5.91 14.16 7.43
N VAL A 71 -4.60 13.86 7.45
CA VAL A 71 -3.98 12.95 8.42
C VAL A 71 -4.29 13.33 9.87
N ALA A 72 -4.24 14.63 10.20
CA ALA A 72 -4.56 15.11 11.54
C ALA A 72 -6.02 14.83 11.94
N ALA A 73 -6.97 14.93 11.00
CA ALA A 73 -8.37 14.60 11.27
C ALA A 73 -8.53 13.10 11.53
N LEU A 74 -7.88 12.25 10.71
CA LEU A 74 -7.86 10.81 10.92
C LEU A 74 -7.24 10.43 12.27
N ALA A 75 -6.16 11.09 12.67
CA ALA A 75 -5.51 10.85 13.96
C ALA A 75 -6.45 11.18 15.13
N VAL A 76 -7.21 12.28 15.06
CA VAL A 76 -8.23 12.63 16.09
C VAL A 76 -9.30 11.54 16.18
N VAL A 77 -9.81 11.05 15.05
CA VAL A 77 -10.81 9.96 15.01
C VAL A 77 -10.25 8.68 15.60
N ILE A 78 -9.03 8.30 15.22
CA ILE A 78 -8.37 7.10 15.75
C ILE A 78 -8.15 7.27 17.24
N ALA A 79 -7.62 8.40 17.70
CA ALA A 79 -7.33 8.67 19.11
C ALA A 79 -8.58 8.66 20.01
N ALA A 80 -9.77 8.94 19.46
CA ALA A 80 -11.04 8.85 20.19
C ALA A 80 -11.47 7.40 20.50
N LEU A 81 -10.89 6.39 19.82
CA LEU A 81 -11.18 4.98 20.07
C LEU A 81 -10.37 4.44 21.27
N PRO A 82 -10.92 3.47 22.02
CA PRO A 82 -10.15 2.75 23.04
C PRO A 82 -8.90 2.10 22.44
N GLU A 83 -7.79 2.10 23.19
CA GLU A 83 -6.49 1.59 22.73
C GLU A 83 -6.55 0.19 22.11
N ARG A 84 -7.26 -0.74 22.75
CA ARG A 84 -7.47 -2.10 22.22
C ARG A 84 -8.06 -2.09 20.81
N ILE A 85 -8.99 -1.18 20.54
CA ILE A 85 -9.66 -1.05 19.24
C ILE A 85 -8.74 -0.33 18.23
N ARG A 86 -8.03 0.72 18.67
CA ARG A 86 -7.04 1.41 17.84
C ARG A 86 -6.00 0.45 17.26
N ARG A 87 -5.50 -0.48 18.08
CA ARG A 87 -4.52 -1.49 17.65
C ARG A 87 -5.07 -2.49 16.63
N LEU A 88 -6.39 -2.68 16.54
CA LEU A 88 -7.00 -3.62 15.60
C LEU A 88 -7.48 -2.94 14.32
N LEU A 89 -7.79 -1.64 14.40
CA LEU A 89 -8.37 -0.85 13.32
C LEU A 89 -7.52 -0.93 12.04
N ARG A 90 -8.16 -1.20 10.90
CA ARG A 90 -7.54 -1.17 9.57
C ARG A 90 -8.06 0.01 8.76
N LEU A 91 -7.17 0.85 8.25
CA LEU A 91 -7.50 1.92 7.32
C LEU A 91 -7.79 1.33 5.94
N VAL A 92 -8.89 1.73 5.31
CA VAL A 92 -9.35 1.19 4.02
C VAL A 92 -9.75 2.34 3.10
N SER A 93 -9.31 2.29 1.85
CA SER A 93 -9.72 3.27 0.83
C SER A 93 -10.87 2.72 -0.01
N MET A 94 -11.96 3.47 -0.15
CA MET A 94 -13.08 3.04 -1.00
C MET A 94 -12.78 3.13 -2.50
N ASN A 95 -11.85 4.00 -2.89
CA ASN A 95 -11.54 4.26 -4.30
C ASN A 95 -10.24 3.56 -4.75
N GLY A 96 -9.67 2.69 -3.91
CA GLY A 96 -8.46 1.93 -4.23
C GLY A 96 -7.16 2.73 -4.19
N ARG A 97 -7.22 4.03 -3.82
CA ARG A 97 -6.01 4.85 -3.65
C ARG A 97 -5.06 4.20 -2.65
N ALA A 98 -3.77 4.12 -2.99
CA ALA A 98 -2.75 3.66 -2.08
C ALA A 98 -2.68 4.53 -0.82
N LEU A 99 -2.70 3.88 0.34
CA LEU A 99 -2.74 4.53 1.65
C LEU A 99 -1.43 4.44 2.42
N LEU A 100 -0.36 3.95 1.79
CA LEU A 100 0.94 3.73 2.42
C LEU A 100 1.49 5.00 3.10
N GLN A 101 1.50 6.13 2.39
CA GLN A 101 1.99 7.41 2.92
C GLN A 101 1.08 7.95 4.03
N THR A 102 -0.24 7.83 3.88
CA THR A 102 -1.21 8.21 4.93
C THR A 102 -1.02 7.37 6.18
N GLY A 103 -0.81 6.05 6.01
CA GLY A 103 -0.54 5.12 7.10
C GLY A 103 0.74 5.45 7.85
N GLN A 104 1.83 5.75 7.13
CA GLN A 104 3.09 6.14 7.74
C GLN A 104 2.95 7.45 8.52
N ALA A 105 2.37 8.48 7.91
CA ALA A 105 2.14 9.76 8.58
C ALA A 105 1.24 9.63 9.82
N LEU A 106 0.25 8.73 9.80
CA LEU A 106 -0.56 8.41 10.96
C LEU A 106 0.23 7.67 12.04
N ALA A 107 1.09 6.72 11.67
CA ALA A 107 1.92 5.98 12.61
C ALA A 107 2.88 6.93 13.34
N ASP A 108 3.53 7.83 12.59
CA ASP A 108 4.42 8.86 13.14
C ASP A 108 3.65 9.82 14.07
N LEU A 109 2.47 10.28 13.66
CA LEU A 109 1.67 11.22 14.46
C LEU A 109 1.05 10.59 15.71
N LEU A 110 0.63 9.33 15.65
CA LEU A 110 0.03 8.61 16.79
C LEU A 110 1.08 7.96 17.70
N GLY A 111 2.32 7.80 17.23
CA GLY A 111 3.37 7.08 17.94
C GLY A 111 3.06 5.58 18.11
N SER A 112 2.25 5.00 17.22
CA SER A 112 1.86 3.58 17.28
C SER A 112 1.64 2.98 15.90
N ASP A 113 1.75 1.65 15.79
CA ASP A 113 1.45 0.90 14.56
C ASP A 113 0.07 1.21 13.96
N VAL A 114 0.03 1.43 12.65
CA VAL A 114 -1.19 1.67 11.87
C VAL A 114 -1.33 0.58 10.80
N ARG A 115 -2.46 -0.13 10.79
CA ARG A 115 -2.80 -1.12 9.77
C ARG A 115 -3.49 -0.44 8.59
N VAL A 116 -3.10 -0.81 7.38
CA VAL A 116 -3.61 -0.25 6.13
C VAL A 116 -3.93 -1.39 5.17
N ALA A 117 -5.12 -1.37 4.58
CA ALA A 117 -5.50 -2.28 3.51
C ALA A 117 -4.84 -1.87 2.18
N VAL A 118 -4.49 -2.86 1.37
CA VAL A 118 -4.01 -2.68 -0.01
C VAL A 118 -5.17 -2.99 -0.96
N GLY A 119 -5.57 -1.99 -1.75
CA GLY A 119 -6.76 -2.06 -2.61
C GLY A 119 -8.04 -1.51 -1.95
N ALA A 120 -9.14 -1.61 -2.70
CA ALA A 120 -10.48 -1.25 -2.27
C ALA A 120 -11.33 -2.50 -2.00
N PRO A 121 -12.27 -2.42 -1.05
CA PRO A 121 -13.21 -3.49 -0.80
C PRO A 121 -14.23 -3.54 -1.95
N ARG A 122 -14.37 -4.72 -2.55
CA ARG A 122 -15.38 -5.04 -3.53
C ARG A 122 -16.29 -6.12 -2.97
N LEU A 123 -17.59 -5.88 -3.01
CA LEU A 123 -18.57 -6.90 -2.68
C LEU A 123 -18.53 -7.96 -3.78
N LEU A 124 -18.39 -9.22 -3.37
CA LEU A 124 -18.61 -10.33 -4.28
C LEU A 124 -20.12 -10.47 -4.48
N ASP A 125 -20.53 -10.46 -5.74
CA ASP A 125 -21.88 -10.87 -6.10
C ASP A 125 -21.88 -12.40 -6.10
N GLU A 126 -22.40 -13.03 -5.04
CA GLU A 126 -22.68 -14.47 -5.07
C GLU A 126 -23.87 -14.70 -6.00
N GLY A 127 -23.60 -14.69 -7.30
CA GLY A 127 -24.59 -14.90 -8.34
C GLY A 127 -25.15 -16.32 -8.30
N GLY A 128 -26.34 -16.46 -7.71
CA GLY A 128 -27.14 -17.68 -7.82
C GLY A 128 -28.54 -17.47 -7.26
N LEU A 129 -29.55 -17.56 -8.13
CA LEU A 129 -30.98 -17.58 -7.81
C LEU A 129 -31.28 -18.52 -6.63
N GLY A 130 -31.34 -18.01 -5.40
CA GLY A 130 -31.61 -18.85 -4.24
C GLY A 130 -31.27 -18.22 -2.91
N GLY A 131 -32.03 -17.21 -2.49
CA GLY A 131 -32.21 -16.89 -1.07
C GLY A 131 -30.94 -16.69 -0.23
N ALA A 132 -29.91 -16.03 -0.76
CA ALA A 132 -28.78 -15.59 0.05
C ALA A 132 -29.31 -14.67 1.15
N SER A 133 -29.18 -15.13 2.40
CA SER A 133 -29.52 -14.31 3.56
C SER A 133 -28.52 -13.16 3.61
N ALA A 134 -28.94 -11.96 4.04
CA ALA A 134 -28.08 -10.77 4.14
C ALA A 134 -26.82 -10.93 5.04
N GLY A 135 -26.59 -12.11 5.61
CA GLY A 135 -25.42 -12.48 6.39
C GLY A 135 -24.26 -13.12 5.62
N ASP A 136 -24.43 -13.47 4.34
CA ASP A 136 -23.41 -14.22 3.57
C ASP A 136 -22.60 -13.35 2.60
N ALA A 137 -22.86 -12.03 2.53
CA ALA A 137 -22.10 -11.14 1.68
C ALA A 137 -20.63 -11.07 2.14
N THR A 138 -19.70 -11.46 1.26
CA THR A 138 -18.26 -11.33 1.47
C THR A 138 -17.70 -10.17 0.66
N ALA A 139 -16.81 -9.39 1.28
CA ALA A 139 -16.03 -8.37 0.57
C ALA A 139 -14.59 -8.87 0.40
N GLU A 140 -14.04 -8.64 -0.79
CA GLU A 140 -12.62 -8.88 -1.07
C GLU A 140 -11.90 -7.58 -1.36
N LEU A 141 -10.63 -7.50 -0.98
CA LEU A 141 -9.78 -6.37 -1.36
C LEU A 141 -9.18 -6.64 -2.74
N GLY A 142 -9.30 -5.66 -3.62
CA GLY A 142 -8.61 -5.68 -4.90
C GLY A 142 -8.48 -4.30 -5.50
N MET A 143 -7.93 -4.25 -6.69
CA MET A 143 -7.70 -3.01 -7.44
C MET A 143 -8.47 -3.08 -8.74
N VAL A 144 -8.88 -1.91 -9.22
CA VAL A 144 -9.57 -1.75 -10.49
C VAL A 144 -8.67 -0.87 -11.35
N ASP A 145 -8.26 -1.41 -12.49
CA ASP A 145 -7.39 -0.69 -13.42
C ASP A 145 -8.16 0.38 -14.22
N ALA A 146 -7.45 1.12 -15.07
CA ALA A 146 -8.04 2.14 -15.93
C ALA A 146 -9.13 1.61 -16.90
N ASP A 147 -9.06 0.31 -17.26
CA ASP A 147 -10.05 -0.36 -18.11
C ASP A 147 -11.27 -0.87 -17.32
N GLY A 148 -11.26 -0.74 -15.98
CA GLY A 148 -12.31 -1.24 -15.11
C GLY A 148 -12.16 -2.73 -14.73
N ARG A 149 -11.03 -3.37 -15.07
CA ARG A 149 -10.78 -4.78 -14.72
C ARG A 149 -10.33 -4.89 -13.27
N PHE A 150 -10.95 -5.83 -12.55
CA PHE A 150 -10.65 -6.09 -11.16
C PHE A 150 -9.57 -7.15 -11.03
N TRP A 151 -8.53 -6.88 -10.25
CA TRP A 151 -7.47 -7.82 -9.93
C TRP A 151 -7.05 -7.73 -8.46
N ARG A 152 -6.30 -8.74 -8.01
CA ARG A 152 -5.96 -8.94 -6.60
C ARG A 152 -4.46 -8.70 -6.34
N PRO A 153 -4.07 -7.69 -5.53
CA PRO A 153 -2.68 -7.53 -5.12
C PRO A 153 -2.24 -8.68 -4.21
N PHE A 154 -0.93 -8.96 -4.20
CA PHE A 154 -0.37 -9.92 -3.26
C PHE A 154 -0.50 -9.45 -1.81
N ALA A 155 -0.08 -8.22 -1.51
CA ALA A 155 -0.32 -7.63 -0.19
C ALA A 155 -1.81 -7.35 0.02
N GLN A 156 -2.30 -7.59 1.24
CA GLN A 156 -3.68 -7.33 1.65
C GLN A 156 -3.73 -6.34 2.81
N THR A 157 -2.87 -6.53 3.81
CA THR A 157 -2.70 -5.61 4.93
C THR A 157 -1.24 -5.34 5.17
N ILE A 158 -0.89 -4.06 5.23
CA ILE A 158 0.42 -3.59 5.67
C ILE A 158 0.31 -2.92 7.05
N VAL A 159 1.39 -2.93 7.80
CA VAL A 159 1.53 -2.17 9.04
C VAL A 159 2.65 -1.15 8.85
N CYS A 160 2.29 0.12 9.01
CA CYS A 160 3.25 1.21 9.14
C CYS A 160 3.55 1.39 10.63
N SER A 161 4.84 1.36 10.99
CA SER A 161 5.30 1.58 12.36
C SER A 161 5.91 2.98 12.47
N PRO A 162 5.88 3.62 13.65
CA PRO A 162 6.44 4.96 13.81
C PRO A 162 7.92 4.99 13.41
N THR A 163 8.29 6.00 12.65
CA THR A 163 9.68 6.28 12.30
C THR A 163 10.37 6.88 13.51
N VAL A 164 11.46 6.27 13.96
CA VAL A 164 12.32 6.88 14.97
C VAL A 164 13.01 8.09 14.34
N GLU A 165 13.27 9.14 15.11
CA GLU A 165 13.91 10.36 14.60
C GLU A 165 15.20 10.04 13.81
N GLY A 166 15.24 10.43 12.53
CA GLY A 166 16.36 10.14 11.62
C GLY A 166 16.44 8.71 11.07
N GLY A 167 15.47 7.84 11.38
CA GLY A 167 15.39 6.47 10.88
C GLY A 167 14.57 6.34 9.59
N ASP A 168 14.67 5.16 8.98
CA ASP A 168 13.86 4.81 7.80
C ASP A 168 12.44 4.38 8.20
N PRO A 169 11.43 4.64 7.33
CA PRO A 169 10.08 4.11 7.50
C PRO A 169 10.07 2.58 7.68
N ARG A 170 9.28 2.10 8.65
CA ARG A 170 9.15 0.67 8.94
C ARG A 170 7.79 0.16 8.50
N VAL A 171 7.76 -0.40 7.30
CA VAL A 171 6.57 -0.96 6.66
C VAL A 171 6.73 -2.47 6.56
N ARG A 172 5.74 -3.21 7.06
CA ARG A 172 5.69 -4.67 6.94
C ARG A 172 4.36 -5.14 6.36
N VAL A 173 4.39 -6.10 5.45
CA VAL A 173 3.16 -6.79 5.04
C VAL A 173 2.82 -7.82 6.13
N THR A 174 1.56 -7.88 6.54
CA THR A 174 1.08 -8.77 7.63
C THR A 174 -0.02 -9.72 7.19
N GLU A 175 -0.70 -9.38 6.09
CA GLU A 175 -1.65 -10.26 5.43
C GLU A 175 -1.37 -10.17 3.93
N TRP A 176 -1.25 -11.32 3.28
CA TRP A 176 -1.03 -11.44 1.85
C TRP A 176 -1.78 -12.64 1.29
N GLN A 177 -1.95 -12.62 -0.02
CA GLN A 177 -2.45 -13.72 -0.83
C GLN A 177 -1.50 -13.94 -1.99
N VAL A 178 -1.08 -15.18 -2.19
CA VAL A 178 -0.22 -15.57 -3.30
C VAL A 178 -0.69 -16.94 -3.80
N PRO A 179 -0.41 -17.30 -5.06
CA PRO A 179 -0.60 -18.65 -5.56
C PRO A 179 -0.09 -19.69 -4.55
N PRO A 180 -0.88 -20.73 -4.20
CA PRO A 180 -0.48 -21.72 -3.20
C PRO A 180 0.90 -22.36 -3.46
N ALA A 181 1.27 -22.50 -4.74
CA ALA A 181 2.55 -23.04 -5.17
C ALA A 181 3.77 -22.21 -4.74
N LEU A 182 3.59 -20.91 -4.43
CA LEU A 182 4.68 -20.03 -3.97
C LEU A 182 4.88 -20.07 -2.45
N ARG A 183 3.94 -20.66 -1.70
CA ARG A 183 3.99 -20.65 -0.23
C ARG A 183 5.10 -21.58 0.27
N SER A 184 5.96 -21.07 1.14
CA SER A 184 6.93 -21.91 1.85
C SER A 184 6.25 -22.72 2.96
N GLU A 185 6.61 -23.99 3.10
CA GLU A 185 6.15 -24.84 4.21
C GLU A 185 6.93 -24.59 5.50
N THR A 186 8.17 -24.08 5.39
CA THR A 186 9.12 -23.94 6.51
C THR A 186 9.18 -22.51 7.05
N GLU A 187 8.87 -21.51 6.22
CA GLU A 187 8.94 -20.09 6.59
C GLU A 187 7.60 -19.40 6.27
N PRO A 188 6.76 -19.11 7.28
CA PRO A 188 5.44 -18.53 7.05
C PRO A 188 5.46 -17.18 6.34
N GLU A 189 6.57 -16.44 6.43
CA GLU A 189 6.72 -15.06 5.96
C GLU A 189 7.48 -14.94 4.61
N ALA A 190 8.04 -16.04 4.10
CA ALA A 190 8.81 -16.06 2.86
C ALA A 190 8.18 -16.98 1.81
N LEU A 191 8.38 -16.62 0.54
CA LEU A 191 7.97 -17.43 -0.61
C LEU A 191 9.19 -18.13 -1.17
N LYS A 192 9.05 -19.41 -1.51
CA LYS A 192 10.16 -20.22 -2.02
C LYS A 192 10.35 -19.91 -3.50
N LEU A 193 11.55 -19.42 -3.87
CA LEU A 193 11.90 -19.12 -5.27
C LEU A 193 13.15 -19.87 -5.75
N GLY A 194 13.60 -20.88 -5.01
CA GLY A 194 14.80 -21.64 -5.30
C GLY A 194 15.42 -22.20 -4.02
N GLU A 195 16.65 -22.71 -4.13
CA GLU A 195 17.45 -23.13 -2.98
C GLU A 195 18.19 -21.95 -2.32
N TYR A 196 18.58 -20.94 -3.11
CA TYR A 196 19.44 -19.83 -2.67
C TYR A 196 18.76 -18.44 -2.74
N SER A 197 17.57 -18.36 -3.33
CA SER A 197 16.79 -17.14 -3.47
C SER A 197 15.46 -17.23 -2.72
N LYS A 198 15.03 -16.10 -2.18
CA LYS A 198 13.70 -15.95 -1.56
C LYS A 198 12.91 -14.86 -2.25
N ALA A 199 11.59 -14.99 -2.17
CA ALA A 199 10.66 -13.93 -2.52
C ALA A 199 9.93 -13.43 -1.27
N VAL A 200 9.76 -12.12 -1.15
CA VAL A 200 9.09 -11.44 -0.04
C VAL A 200 8.00 -10.56 -0.59
N VAL A 201 6.80 -10.62 0.00
CA VAL A 201 5.70 -9.74 -0.40
C VAL A 201 5.99 -8.31 0.06
N THR A 202 5.94 -7.35 -0.87
CA THR A 202 6.05 -5.92 -0.62
C THR A 202 4.68 -5.26 -0.80
N PRO A 203 4.48 -3.99 -0.38
CA PRO A 203 3.19 -3.33 -0.60
C PRO A 203 2.78 -3.23 -2.07
N ALA A 204 3.74 -3.19 -3.00
CA ALA A 204 3.50 -3.05 -4.44
C ALA A 204 3.62 -4.36 -5.25
N GLY A 205 4.07 -5.46 -4.63
CA GLY A 205 4.24 -6.74 -5.32
C GLY A 205 5.19 -7.68 -4.60
N LEU A 206 6.28 -8.08 -5.25
CA LEU A 206 7.29 -8.97 -4.69
C LEU A 206 8.68 -8.33 -4.80
N TRP A 207 9.49 -8.57 -3.78
CA TRP A 207 10.94 -8.46 -3.88
C TRP A 207 11.55 -9.86 -3.94
N ILE A 208 12.59 -10.02 -4.74
CA ILE A 208 13.29 -11.28 -4.95
C ILE A 208 14.79 -11.03 -4.79
N GLY A 209 15.44 -11.79 -3.92
CA GLY A 209 16.87 -11.66 -3.71
C GLY A 209 17.45 -12.83 -2.92
N PRO A 210 18.71 -12.71 -2.47
CA PRO A 210 19.38 -13.75 -1.69
C PRO A 210 18.62 -14.09 -0.40
N GLY A 211 18.66 -15.36 0.02
CA GLY A 211 17.92 -15.85 1.18
C GLY A 211 18.21 -15.11 2.50
N ASP A 212 19.42 -14.60 2.67
CA ASP A 212 19.88 -13.87 3.87
C ASP A 212 19.70 -12.34 3.78
N SER A 213 19.24 -11.82 2.63
CA SER A 213 19.12 -10.39 2.38
C SER A 213 17.72 -9.85 2.72
N GLU A 214 17.62 -8.55 2.95
CA GLU A 214 16.34 -7.85 3.12
C GLU A 214 15.97 -7.04 1.87
N PRO A 215 14.67 -6.85 1.59
CA PRO A 215 14.23 -5.95 0.53
C PRO A 215 14.79 -4.52 0.70
N PRO A 216 15.22 -3.84 -0.38
CA PRO A 216 15.68 -2.46 -0.28
C PRO A 216 14.52 -1.53 0.10
N LEU A 217 14.85 -0.40 0.75
CA LEU A 217 13.88 0.57 1.25
C LEU A 217 12.86 1.00 0.18
N VAL A 218 13.32 1.20 -1.06
CA VAL A 218 12.47 1.60 -2.19
C VAL A 218 11.39 0.55 -2.51
N ALA A 219 11.67 -0.74 -2.32
CA ALA A 219 10.70 -1.80 -2.58
C ALA A 219 9.61 -1.84 -1.48
N ILE A 220 9.99 -1.66 -0.21
CA ILE A 220 9.04 -1.67 0.93
C ILE A 220 8.27 -0.36 1.09
N THR A 221 8.73 0.74 0.49
CA THR A 221 8.05 2.04 0.51
C THR A 221 7.34 2.37 -0.80
N ARG A 222 7.40 1.50 -1.81
CA ARG A 222 6.66 1.67 -3.07
C ARG A 222 5.16 1.53 -2.80
N PRO A 223 4.34 2.54 -3.12
CA PRO A 223 2.89 2.41 -3.04
C PRO A 223 2.37 1.38 -4.06
N SER A 224 1.31 0.67 -3.72
CA SER A 224 0.59 -0.20 -4.67
C SER A 224 0.00 0.61 -5.83
N SER A 225 0.04 0.06 -7.04
CA SER A 225 -0.55 0.64 -8.25
C SER A 225 -1.76 -0.18 -8.68
N SER A 226 -2.80 0.47 -9.20
CA SER A 226 -3.91 -0.25 -9.86
C SER A 226 -3.51 -0.82 -11.22
N GLU A 227 -2.42 -0.33 -11.80
CA GLU A 227 -1.98 -0.72 -13.14
C GLU A 227 -0.87 -1.76 -13.09
N ASP A 228 0.00 -1.66 -12.08
CA ASP A 228 1.29 -2.36 -12.06
C ASP A 228 1.44 -3.28 -10.84
N LEU A 229 2.06 -4.42 -11.09
CA LEU A 229 2.58 -5.36 -10.10
C LEU A 229 4.11 -5.28 -10.12
N ALA A 230 4.71 -4.72 -9.07
CA ALA A 230 6.16 -4.56 -9.01
C ALA A 230 6.85 -5.89 -8.69
N ILE A 231 7.86 -6.24 -9.48
CA ILE A 231 8.82 -7.31 -9.18
C ILE A 231 10.19 -6.67 -9.04
N ASP A 232 10.61 -6.45 -7.79
CA ASP A 232 11.89 -5.85 -7.44
C ASP A 232 12.97 -6.95 -7.31
N LEU A 233 14.09 -6.83 -8.02
CA LEU A 233 15.14 -7.84 -8.12
C LEU A 233 16.46 -7.39 -7.48
N GLY A 234 17.02 -8.27 -6.65
CA GLY A 234 18.36 -8.16 -6.10
C GLY A 234 18.51 -7.14 -4.97
N THR A 235 19.76 -6.93 -4.59
CA THR A 235 20.19 -6.02 -3.52
C THR A 235 21.06 -4.92 -4.13
N PRO A 236 20.91 -3.64 -3.72
CA PRO A 236 21.76 -2.56 -4.19
C PRO A 236 23.25 -2.89 -4.18
N HIS A 237 23.92 -2.63 -5.29
CA HIS A 237 25.36 -2.82 -5.49
C HIS A 237 25.86 -4.28 -5.48
N GLN A 238 24.98 -5.28 -5.41
CA GLN A 238 25.34 -6.69 -5.55
C GLN A 238 24.98 -7.19 -6.95
N PRO A 239 25.84 -8.03 -7.58
CA PRO A 239 25.48 -8.69 -8.84
C PRO A 239 24.25 -9.59 -8.63
N LEU A 240 23.47 -9.79 -9.69
CA LEU A 240 22.45 -10.85 -9.66
C LEU A 240 23.15 -12.21 -9.70
N ASP A 241 22.65 -13.15 -8.91
CA ASP A 241 23.16 -14.52 -8.87
C ASP A 241 22.45 -15.36 -9.96
N ASP A 242 23.20 -16.18 -10.69
CA ASP A 242 22.67 -17.08 -11.72
C ASP A 242 21.56 -18.01 -11.19
N CYS A 243 21.55 -18.32 -9.89
CA CYS A 243 20.49 -19.14 -9.29
C CYS A 243 19.12 -18.44 -9.27
N LEU A 244 19.05 -17.14 -9.56
CA LEU A 244 17.81 -16.37 -9.65
C LEU A 244 16.95 -16.78 -10.86
N TRP A 245 17.57 -17.06 -12.00
CA TRP A 245 16.88 -17.17 -13.28
C TRP A 245 15.86 -18.31 -13.35
N PRO A 246 16.17 -19.56 -12.91
CA PRO A 246 15.18 -20.63 -12.89
C PRO A 246 13.99 -20.32 -11.97
N GLY A 247 14.25 -19.63 -10.86
CA GLY A 247 13.22 -19.18 -9.92
C GLY A 247 12.26 -18.16 -10.54
N LEU A 248 12.80 -17.20 -11.29
CA LEU A 248 12.00 -16.21 -12.03
C LEU A 248 11.18 -16.86 -13.14
N ASP A 249 11.78 -17.77 -13.91
CA ASP A 249 11.08 -18.49 -14.98
C ASP A 249 9.88 -19.25 -14.41
N GLY A 250 10.10 -20.05 -13.35
CA GLY A 250 9.04 -20.80 -12.67
C GLY A 250 7.99 -19.89 -12.03
N LEU A 251 8.36 -18.74 -11.47
CA LEU A 251 7.40 -17.77 -10.97
C LEU A 251 6.48 -17.27 -12.09
N PHE A 252 7.03 -16.85 -13.22
CA PHE A 252 6.24 -16.33 -14.32
C PHE A 252 5.36 -17.39 -14.97
N GLU A 253 5.75 -18.67 -14.93
CA GLU A 253 4.86 -19.77 -15.34
C GLU A 253 3.65 -19.93 -14.40
N LEU A 254 3.83 -19.69 -13.10
CA LEU A 254 2.79 -19.84 -12.07
C LEU A 254 1.80 -18.67 -12.04
N LEU A 255 2.20 -17.49 -12.53
CA LEU A 255 1.35 -16.31 -12.52
C LEU A 255 0.31 -16.37 -13.64
N GLU A 256 -0.94 -16.02 -13.28
CA GLU A 256 -2.03 -15.89 -14.24
C GLU A 256 -1.70 -14.82 -15.30
N SER A 257 -2.23 -14.98 -16.51
CA SER A 257 -1.95 -14.04 -17.61
C SER A 257 -2.29 -12.59 -17.26
N GLU A 258 -3.40 -12.38 -16.54
CA GLU A 258 -3.79 -11.04 -16.08
C GLU A 258 -2.76 -10.43 -15.13
N MET A 259 -2.12 -11.23 -14.28
CA MET A 259 -1.06 -10.73 -13.39
C MET A 259 0.21 -10.41 -14.18
N ARG A 260 0.59 -11.27 -15.14
CA ARG A 260 1.77 -11.07 -15.99
C ARG A 260 1.70 -9.79 -16.82
N GLU A 261 0.53 -9.47 -17.34
CA GLU A 261 0.30 -8.23 -18.10
C GLU A 261 0.61 -6.95 -17.30
N ARG A 262 0.60 -7.05 -15.96
CA ARG A 262 0.82 -5.94 -15.02
C ARG A 262 2.24 -5.90 -14.47
N ILE A 263 3.07 -6.90 -14.75
CA ILE A 263 4.41 -6.99 -14.16
C ILE A 263 5.29 -5.84 -14.65
N VAL A 264 5.87 -5.12 -13.70
CA VAL A 264 6.95 -4.16 -13.94
C VAL A 264 8.16 -4.59 -13.13
N ILE A 265 9.25 -4.89 -13.85
CA ILE A 265 10.50 -5.33 -13.22
C ILE A 265 11.36 -4.13 -12.85
N HIS A 266 11.80 -4.10 -11.60
CA HIS A 266 12.76 -3.13 -11.09
C HIS A 266 14.02 -3.86 -10.63
N VAL A 267 15.18 -3.50 -11.17
CA VAL A 267 16.44 -4.14 -10.78
C VAL A 267 17.24 -3.21 -9.88
N HIS A 268 17.55 -3.69 -8.69
CA HIS A 268 18.36 -2.99 -7.69
C HIS A 268 19.80 -3.50 -7.68
N GLY A 269 20.03 -4.74 -8.11
CA GLY A 269 21.36 -5.30 -8.29
C GLY A 269 22.13 -4.70 -9.48
N ALA A 270 23.40 -5.04 -9.56
CA ALA A 270 24.21 -4.81 -10.75
C ALA A 270 23.83 -5.83 -11.83
N LEU A 271 23.43 -5.35 -13.00
CA LEU A 271 23.21 -6.15 -14.20
C LEU A 271 24.45 -6.07 -15.08
N ASP A 272 25.06 -7.21 -15.36
CA ASP A 272 25.99 -7.28 -16.48
C ASP A 272 25.24 -7.43 -17.83
N PRO A 273 25.93 -7.38 -18.98
CA PRO A 273 25.28 -7.53 -20.28
C PRO A 273 24.56 -8.87 -20.48
N GLN A 274 25.09 -9.97 -19.91
CA GLN A 274 24.51 -11.30 -20.04
C GLN A 274 23.23 -11.42 -19.20
N ASP A 275 23.23 -10.90 -17.97
CA ASP A 275 22.06 -10.81 -17.11
C ASP A 275 20.95 -9.98 -17.75
N HIS A 276 21.34 -8.88 -18.42
CA HIS A 276 20.39 -8.03 -19.12
C HIS A 276 19.73 -8.76 -20.29
N GLU A 277 20.52 -9.48 -21.11
CA GLU A 277 20.00 -10.32 -22.19
C GLU A 277 19.08 -11.42 -21.66
N HIS A 278 19.49 -12.12 -20.59
CA HIS A 278 18.68 -13.17 -19.97
C HIS A 278 17.34 -12.64 -19.44
N LEU A 279 17.35 -11.47 -18.80
CA LEU A 279 16.14 -10.82 -18.32
C LEU A 279 15.21 -10.45 -19.48
N LEU A 280 15.75 -9.94 -20.58
CA LEU A 280 14.98 -9.63 -21.78
C LEU A 280 14.36 -10.89 -22.41
N GLU A 281 15.12 -11.98 -22.50
CA GLU A 281 14.61 -13.27 -22.98
C GLU A 281 13.46 -13.80 -22.11
N LEU A 282 13.59 -13.72 -20.78
CA LEU A 282 12.51 -14.08 -19.85
C LEU A 282 11.28 -13.18 -20.03
N CYS A 283 11.47 -11.87 -20.17
CA CYS A 283 10.36 -10.95 -20.40
C CYS A 283 9.61 -11.28 -21.70
N VAL A 284 10.33 -11.55 -22.79
CA VAL A 284 9.74 -11.91 -24.08
C VAL A 284 9.02 -13.26 -23.99
N ARG A 285 9.64 -14.27 -23.37
CA ARG A 285 9.07 -15.62 -23.21
C ARG A 285 7.73 -15.59 -22.48
N HIS A 286 7.61 -14.76 -21.44
CA HIS A 286 6.42 -14.67 -20.59
C HIS A 286 5.47 -13.53 -20.96
N GLY A 287 5.75 -12.78 -22.03
CA GLY A 287 4.92 -11.67 -22.50
C GLY A 287 4.84 -10.50 -21.52
N LEU A 288 5.91 -10.25 -20.76
CA LEU A 288 5.98 -9.17 -19.78
C LEU A 288 6.16 -7.82 -20.47
N ARG A 289 5.57 -6.76 -19.90
CA ARG A 289 5.77 -5.40 -20.38
C ARG A 289 7.19 -4.93 -19.98
N PRO A 290 7.99 -4.38 -20.91
CA PRO A 290 9.20 -3.67 -20.54
C PRO A 290 8.83 -2.50 -19.61
N ALA A 291 9.58 -2.30 -18.52
CA ALA A 291 9.35 -1.15 -17.64
C ALA A 291 9.40 0.15 -18.46
N ASP A 292 8.29 0.88 -18.51
CA ASP A 292 8.26 2.13 -19.26
C ASP A 292 9.17 3.14 -18.55
N ARG A 293 10.21 3.62 -19.25
CA ARG A 293 11.29 4.47 -18.69
C ARG A 293 10.81 5.80 -18.10
N ARG A 294 9.51 6.09 -18.17
CA ARG A 294 8.86 7.36 -17.84
C ARG A 294 8.64 7.61 -16.35
N ALA A 295 8.81 6.61 -15.48
CA ALA A 295 8.66 6.78 -14.02
C ALA A 295 9.98 7.02 -13.26
N SER A 296 11.12 7.09 -13.95
CA SER A 296 12.39 7.51 -13.33
C SER A 296 12.47 9.04 -13.30
N THR A 297 11.60 9.69 -12.51
CA THR A 297 11.83 11.08 -12.13
C THR A 297 13.09 11.08 -11.25
N ARG A 298 14.22 11.47 -11.85
CA ARG A 298 15.42 11.86 -11.10
C ARG A 298 14.99 12.78 -9.96
N PRO A 299 15.47 12.59 -8.73
CA PRO A 299 15.36 13.65 -7.73
C PRO A 299 16.13 14.85 -8.30
N THR A 300 15.39 15.88 -8.70
CA THR A 300 15.98 17.18 -8.98
C THR A 300 16.58 17.65 -7.67
N LEU A 301 17.91 17.58 -7.54
CA LEU A 301 18.62 18.35 -6.53
C LEU A 301 18.19 19.80 -6.71
N ALA A 302 17.36 20.30 -5.80
CA ALA A 302 17.16 21.72 -5.64
C ALA A 302 18.52 22.28 -5.24
N ALA A 303 19.16 22.98 -6.18
CA ALA A 303 20.34 23.77 -5.93
C ALA A 303 19.99 24.79 -4.84
N HIS A 304 20.59 24.62 -3.67
CA HIS A 304 20.78 25.69 -2.71
C HIS A 304 21.63 26.76 -3.38
N HIS A 305 20.99 27.74 -4.01
CA HIS A 305 21.65 29.00 -4.30
C HIS A 305 21.59 29.86 -3.05
N SER A 306 22.70 29.85 -2.34
CA SER A 306 23.08 30.83 -1.34
C SER A 306 22.84 32.24 -1.89
N VAL A 307 21.94 32.99 -1.25
CA VAL A 307 21.94 34.45 -1.32
C VAL A 307 22.69 34.90 -0.08
N SER A 308 23.99 35.17 -0.25
CA SER A 308 24.77 36.01 0.68
C SER A 308 25.26 37.22 -0.10
N GLU A 309 24.81 38.37 0.38
CA GLU A 309 25.54 39.65 0.45
C GLU A 309 26.12 40.25 -0.83
N ARG A 310 25.44 41.31 -1.31
CA ARG A 310 26.13 42.56 -1.68
C ARG A 310 25.40 43.73 -1.03
N HIS A 311 25.95 44.14 0.11
CA HIS A 311 25.69 45.44 0.73
C HIS A 311 26.73 46.39 0.11
N ASP A 312 26.37 47.07 -0.98
CA ASP A 312 27.15 48.21 -1.48
C ASP A 312 26.87 49.39 -0.55
N VAL A 313 27.78 49.60 0.40
CA VAL A 313 27.94 50.86 1.10
C VAL A 313 28.87 51.70 0.23
N ASP A 314 28.28 52.57 -0.59
CA ASP A 314 29.06 53.53 -1.35
C ASP A 314 29.53 54.67 -0.42
N GLU A 315 30.84 54.71 -0.27
CA GLU A 315 31.61 55.52 0.63
C GLU A 315 31.69 56.95 0.08
N ASN A 316 30.83 57.82 0.60
CA ASN A 316 30.78 59.23 0.26
C ASN A 316 31.71 60.03 1.20
N HIS A 317 32.92 60.39 0.76
CA HIS A 317 33.78 61.52 1.20
C HIS A 317 35.16 61.38 0.49
N ARG A 318 35.86 62.39 -0.07
CA ARG A 318 35.91 63.84 0.18
C ARG A 318 36.87 64.51 -0.82
N ALA A 319 36.82 65.85 -0.84
CA ALA A 319 37.83 66.86 -1.26
C ALA A 319 37.58 67.51 -2.64
N GLY A 320 37.51 68.83 -2.82
CA GLY A 320 37.84 69.98 -1.96
C GLY A 320 38.83 70.92 -2.68
N ALA A 321 38.45 72.19 -2.85
CA ALA A 321 39.26 73.36 -3.29
C ALA A 321 39.90 73.26 -4.70
N GLU A 322 39.84 74.23 -5.60
CA GLU A 322 39.80 75.70 -5.59
C GLU A 322 38.94 76.22 -6.77
#